data_AF-A0A258C5Y7-F1
#
_entry.id   AF-A0A258C5Y7-F1
#
_cell.length_a   1.000
_cell.length_b   1.000
_cell.length_c   1.000
_cell.angle_alpha   90.00
_cell.angle_beta   90.00
_cell.angle_gamma   90.00
#
_symmetry.space_group_name_H-M   'P 1'
#
loop_
_entity.id
_entity.type
_entity.pdbx_description
1 polymer ?
#
loop_
_entity_poly.entity_id
_entity_poly.type
_entity_poly.pdbx_seq_one_letter_code
_entity_poly.pdbx_strand_id
1 'polypeptide(L)'
;MSEVKHSRLIILGSGPAGYTAAVYAARANLKPLMITGIQPGGQLTTTTEVDNWPGDVEGLTGPALMERMQRHAERFDTQVVFDHIHTAELQQRPFILKGDSATYSCDALIIATGASAQYLGLPSEDAFAGRGVSACATCDGFFYRNQVVAVIGGGNTAVEEALYLSNIAKEVHLIHRRDKLRSEKILQDKIMDKATNGNIRLHWNHTLEEVLGDASGVTGVRLKSTLSGDEQKLDLAGVFIAIGHKPNT
;
A
#
# COMPACT_ATOMS: atom_id res chain seq x y z
N MET A 1 33.46 -7.27 14.68
CA MET A 1 32.02 -7.29 15.02
C MET A 1 31.50 -5.91 14.69
N SER A 2 30.46 -5.79 13.86
CA SER A 2 29.81 -4.51 13.62
C SER A 2 29.32 -3.94 14.95
N GLU A 3 29.51 -2.64 15.16
CA GLU A 3 29.13 -1.95 16.39
C GLU A 3 27.60 -1.98 16.54
N VAL A 4 27.11 -2.45 17.70
CA VAL A 4 25.67 -2.48 18.01
C VAL A 4 25.23 -1.08 18.41
N LYS A 5 24.29 -0.50 17.64
CA LYS A 5 23.77 0.85 17.90
C LYS A 5 22.70 0.80 18.99
N HIS A 6 22.98 1.36 20.16
CA HIS A 6 22.03 1.38 21.27
C HIS A 6 21.18 2.66 21.29
N SER A 7 19.89 2.55 21.58
CA SER A 7 18.99 3.67 21.87
C SER A 7 18.02 3.32 23.00
N ARG A 8 17.64 4.31 23.83
CA ARG A 8 16.66 4.10 24.92
C ARG A 8 15.30 3.66 24.38
N LEU A 9 14.90 4.22 23.24
CA LEU A 9 13.66 3.88 22.56
C LEU A 9 13.90 3.72 21.06
N ILE A 10 13.56 2.55 20.53
CA ILE A 10 13.47 2.32 19.09
C ILE A 10 12.00 2.27 18.66
N ILE A 11 11.70 2.88 17.52
CA ILE A 11 10.40 2.85 16.86
C ILE A 11 10.58 2.19 15.49
N LEU A 12 9.85 1.11 15.23
CA LEU A 12 9.86 0.42 13.95
C LEU A 12 8.69 0.89 13.09
N GLY A 13 9.00 1.50 11.95
CA GLY A 13 8.02 1.97 10.99
C GLY A 13 7.90 3.49 10.97
N SER A 14 7.81 4.02 9.75
CA SER A 14 7.72 5.46 9.46
C SER A 14 6.35 5.87 8.92
N GLY A 15 5.31 5.11 9.25
CA GLY A 15 3.92 5.52 9.02
C GLY A 15 3.47 6.61 10.01
N PRO A 16 2.20 7.05 9.93
CA PRO A 16 1.67 8.07 10.83
C PRO A 16 1.74 7.67 12.31
N ALA A 17 1.59 6.38 12.62
CA ALA A 17 1.76 5.85 13.96
C ALA A 17 3.20 6.03 14.48
N GLY A 18 4.20 5.70 13.66
CA GLY A 18 5.61 5.83 14.00
C GLY A 18 6.02 7.28 14.23
N TYR A 19 5.69 8.19 13.29
CA TYR A 19 6.04 9.60 13.44
C TYR A 19 5.32 10.27 14.60
N THR A 20 4.05 9.93 14.84
CA THR A 20 3.35 10.43 16.03
C THR A 20 4.04 9.94 17.31
N ALA A 21 4.38 8.65 17.40
CA ALA A 21 5.11 8.10 18.54
C ALA A 21 6.46 8.81 18.74
N ALA A 22 7.20 9.08 17.67
CA ALA A 22 8.48 9.77 17.73
C ALA A 22 8.35 11.21 18.22
N VAL A 23 7.38 11.98 17.72
CA VAL A 23 7.11 13.34 18.20
C VAL A 23 6.85 13.35 19.71
N TYR A 24 6.02 12.44 20.21
CA TYR A 24 5.73 12.35 21.65
C TYR A 24 6.93 11.88 22.47
N ALA A 25 7.66 10.86 22.00
CA ALA A 25 8.84 10.35 22.69
C ALA A 25 9.98 11.37 22.76
N ALA A 26 10.20 12.11 21.68
CA ALA A 26 11.20 13.17 21.62
C ALA A 26 10.88 14.30 22.60
N ARG A 27 9.60 14.72 22.67
CA ARG A 27 9.11 15.69 23.67
C ARG A 27 9.23 15.20 25.11
N ALA A 28 9.21 13.88 25.33
CA ALA A 28 9.49 13.26 26.62
C ALA A 28 11.00 13.07 26.91
N ASN A 29 11.87 13.66 26.08
CA ASN A 29 13.34 13.61 26.20
C ASN A 29 13.91 12.18 26.14
N LEU A 30 13.26 11.28 25.39
CA LEU A 30 13.70 9.89 25.23
C LEU A 30 14.71 9.70 24.09
N LYS A 31 14.95 10.74 23.27
CA LYS A 31 15.85 10.71 22.10
C LYS A 31 15.56 9.50 21.19
N PRO A 32 14.34 9.39 20.64
CA PRO A 32 13.92 8.20 19.91
C PRO A 32 14.74 7.99 18.63
N LEU A 33 15.04 6.71 18.35
CA LEU A 33 15.56 6.27 17.06
C LEU A 33 14.44 5.57 16.28
N MET A 34 14.11 6.10 15.11
CA MET A 34 13.14 5.50 14.20
C MET A 34 13.86 4.75 13.09
N ILE A 35 13.41 3.52 12.82
CA ILE A 35 13.84 2.73 11.68
C ILE A 35 12.70 2.71 10.66
N THR A 36 12.94 3.21 9.45
CA THR A 36 11.87 3.52 8.50
C THR A 36 11.16 2.29 7.95
N GLY A 37 11.89 1.19 7.77
CA GLY A 37 11.48 0.07 6.92
C GLY A 37 11.68 0.36 5.44
N ILE A 38 11.25 -0.59 4.60
CA ILE A 38 11.39 -0.57 3.13
C ILE A 38 10.57 0.55 2.48
N GLN A 39 9.46 0.95 3.11
CA GLN A 39 8.56 2.00 2.61
C GLN A 39 8.55 3.21 3.57
N PRO A 40 9.50 4.16 3.44
CA PRO A 40 9.47 5.42 4.18
C PRO A 40 8.13 6.14 4.01
N GLY A 41 7.52 6.61 5.11
CA GLY A 41 6.20 7.24 5.09
C GLY A 41 5.01 6.26 5.09
N GLY A 42 5.25 4.96 4.87
CA GLY A 42 4.20 3.94 4.89
C GLY A 42 3.14 4.11 3.79
N GLN A 43 1.97 3.50 4.00
CA GLN A 43 0.92 3.35 2.96
C GLN A 43 0.40 4.67 2.38
N LEU A 44 0.39 5.76 3.16
CA LEU A 44 -0.09 7.05 2.64
C LEU A 44 0.79 7.56 1.49
N THR A 45 2.03 7.10 1.35
CA THR A 45 2.87 7.48 0.20
C THR A 45 2.34 6.97 -1.14
N THR A 46 1.41 6.01 -1.13
CA THR A 46 0.79 5.43 -2.33
C THR A 46 -0.64 5.90 -2.55
N THR A 47 -1.09 6.96 -1.88
CA THR A 47 -2.36 7.63 -2.18
C THR A 47 -2.15 9.07 -2.63
N THR A 48 -3.01 9.55 -3.52
CA THR A 48 -2.92 10.90 -4.08
C THR A 48 -3.74 11.94 -3.32
N GLU A 49 -4.79 11.52 -2.61
CA GLU A 49 -5.73 12.41 -1.93
C GLU A 49 -6.06 11.86 -0.54
N VAL A 50 -6.08 12.75 0.46
CA VAL A 50 -6.41 12.44 1.86
C VAL A 50 -7.40 13.49 2.36
N ASP A 51 -8.69 13.21 2.17
CA ASP A 51 -9.79 14.14 2.52
C ASP A 51 -10.28 13.99 3.98
N ASN A 52 -9.70 13.05 4.72
CA ASN A 52 -10.16 12.68 6.06
C ASN A 52 -9.09 12.89 7.14
N TRP A 53 -8.10 13.74 6.89
CA TRP A 53 -7.13 14.17 7.90
C TRP A 53 -7.59 15.49 8.56
N PRO A 54 -8.04 15.47 9.82
CA PRO A 54 -8.59 16.67 10.46
C PRO A 54 -7.55 17.80 10.56
N GLY A 55 -7.96 19.00 10.15
CA GLY A 55 -7.11 20.20 10.14
C GLY A 55 -6.50 20.52 8.77
N ASP A 56 -6.66 19.63 7.80
CA ASP A 56 -6.42 19.90 6.38
C ASP A 56 -7.77 19.92 5.66
N VAL A 57 -8.01 20.97 4.86
CA VAL A 57 -9.34 21.25 4.28
C VAL A 57 -9.45 20.72 2.85
N GLU A 58 -8.44 20.98 2.01
CA GLU A 58 -8.42 20.58 0.60
C GLU A 58 -6.99 20.30 0.11
N GLY A 59 -6.84 19.38 -0.83
CA GLY A 59 -5.61 19.18 -1.60
C GLY A 59 -4.46 18.50 -0.85
N LEU A 60 -4.72 17.89 0.31
CA LEU A 60 -3.71 17.14 1.03
C LEU A 60 -3.41 15.81 0.30
N THR A 61 -2.17 15.63 -0.11
CA THR A 61 -1.69 14.34 -0.63
C THR A 61 -1.05 13.52 0.48
N GLY A 62 -1.09 12.20 0.34
CA GLY A 62 -0.48 11.30 1.32
C GLY A 62 1.04 11.51 1.46
N PRO A 63 1.84 11.61 0.37
CA PRO A 63 3.26 11.95 0.46
C PRO A 63 3.53 13.27 1.19
N ALA A 64 2.77 14.32 0.91
CA ALA A 64 2.95 15.62 1.56
C ALA A 64 2.63 15.57 3.07
N LEU A 65 1.60 14.81 3.46
CA LEU A 65 1.31 14.57 4.87
C LEU A 65 2.46 13.85 5.57
N MET A 66 3.01 12.80 4.95
CA MET A 66 4.09 12.02 5.55
C MET A 66 5.40 12.80 5.63
N GLU A 67 5.71 13.63 4.64
CA GLU A 67 6.85 14.55 4.69
C GLU A 67 6.71 15.57 5.84
N ARG A 68 5.50 16.14 6.04
CA ARG A 68 5.21 17.02 7.18
C ARG A 68 5.44 16.30 8.51
N MET A 69 5.02 15.03 8.62
CA MET A 69 5.23 14.23 9.82
C MET A 69 6.70 13.93 10.09
N GLN A 70 7.48 13.59 9.05
CA GLN A 70 8.92 13.39 9.17
C GLN A 70 9.62 14.66 9.70
N ARG A 71 9.37 15.80 9.05
CA ARG A 71 9.94 17.09 9.47
C ARG A 71 9.56 17.44 10.90
N HIS A 72 8.34 17.09 11.33
CA HIS A 72 7.89 17.32 12.70
C HIS A 72 8.66 16.47 13.73
N ALA A 73 8.94 15.21 13.42
CA ALA A 73 9.75 14.34 14.27
C ALA A 73 11.22 14.80 14.34
N GLU A 74 11.82 15.14 13.19
CA GLU A 74 13.19 15.62 13.08
C GLU A 74 13.40 16.97 13.78
N ARG A 75 12.38 17.85 13.79
CA ARG A 75 12.42 19.12 14.55
C ARG A 75 12.64 18.92 16.06
N PHE A 76 12.28 17.76 16.60
CA PHE A 76 12.54 17.38 18.00
C PHE A 76 13.72 16.41 18.12
N ASP A 77 14.67 16.44 17.18
CA ASP A 77 15.89 15.63 17.19
C ASP A 77 15.64 14.10 17.18
N THR A 78 14.51 13.66 16.62
CA THR A 78 14.32 12.23 16.33
C THR A 78 15.36 11.79 15.31
N GLN A 79 16.13 10.74 15.62
CA GLN A 79 17.03 10.13 14.66
C GLN A 79 16.26 9.19 13.74
N VAL A 80 16.24 9.47 12.44
CA VAL A 80 15.60 8.62 11.43
C VAL A 80 16.69 7.83 10.69
N VAL A 81 16.55 6.51 10.66
CA VAL A 81 17.50 5.59 10.01
C VAL A 81 16.76 4.80 8.93
N PHE A 82 17.30 4.83 7.72
CA PHE A 82 16.85 3.94 6.66
C PHE A 82 17.48 2.56 6.85
N ASP A 83 16.68 1.63 7.35
CA ASP A 83 17.03 0.23 7.51
C ASP A 83 15.74 -0.60 7.56
N HIS A 84 15.85 -1.91 7.38
CA HIS A 84 14.75 -2.85 7.51
C HIS A 84 15.11 -3.93 8.53
N ILE A 85 14.30 -4.06 9.59
CA ILE A 85 14.50 -5.09 10.61
C ILE A 85 13.91 -6.41 10.14
N HIS A 86 14.76 -7.40 9.91
CA HIS A 86 14.37 -8.76 9.53
C HIS A 86 14.28 -9.71 10.74
N THR A 87 14.87 -9.35 11.89
CA THR A 87 14.84 -10.22 13.08
C THR A 87 14.81 -9.41 14.38
N ALA A 88 13.93 -9.80 15.31
CA ALA A 88 13.83 -9.22 16.64
C ALA A 88 13.97 -10.30 17.73
N GLU A 89 14.92 -10.10 18.65
CA GLU A 89 15.15 -10.94 19.81
C GLU A 89 14.59 -10.24 21.04
N LEU A 90 13.37 -10.63 21.44
CA LEU A 90 12.57 -9.92 22.45
C LEU A 90 12.57 -10.58 23.83
N GLN A 91 13.27 -11.71 23.98
CA GLN A 91 13.25 -12.52 25.21
C GLN A 91 14.16 -11.98 26.32
N GLN A 92 15.04 -11.03 26.00
CA GLN A 92 16.05 -10.49 26.91
C GLN A 92 16.10 -8.97 26.78
N ARG A 93 16.59 -8.28 27.81
CA ARG A 93 16.81 -6.83 27.78
C ARG A 93 18.30 -6.48 27.89
N PRO A 94 18.80 -5.47 27.14
CA PRO A 94 18.07 -4.70 26.13
C PRO A 94 17.66 -5.59 24.94
N PHE A 95 16.54 -5.28 24.30
CA PHE A 95 16.07 -6.01 23.13
C PHE A 95 17.08 -5.86 22.00
N ILE A 96 17.27 -6.91 21.19
CA ILE A 96 18.18 -6.88 20.03
C ILE A 96 17.37 -6.93 18.75
N LEU A 97 17.66 -6.03 17.82
CA LEU A 97 17.03 -5.96 16.50
C LEU A 97 18.12 -6.04 15.43
N LYS A 98 17.96 -6.93 14.47
CA LYS A 98 18.90 -7.10 13.35
C LYS A 98 18.23 -6.57 12.09
N GLY A 99 18.86 -5.57 11.50
CA GLY A 99 18.47 -5.02 10.21
C GLY A 99 19.46 -5.40 9.12
N ASP A 100 19.08 -5.08 7.88
CA ASP A 100 19.90 -5.34 6.70
C ASP A 100 21.23 -4.58 6.76
N SER A 101 21.24 -3.39 7.36
CA SER A 101 22.43 -2.52 7.43
C SER A 101 23.18 -2.60 8.75
N ALA A 102 22.48 -2.79 9.87
CA ALA A 102 23.11 -2.81 11.20
C ALA A 102 22.33 -3.62 12.24
N THR A 103 22.97 -3.86 13.39
CA THR A 103 22.33 -4.40 14.60
C THR A 103 22.08 -3.27 15.57
N TYR A 104 20.89 -3.28 16.17
CA TYR A 104 20.42 -2.28 17.13
C TYR A 104 20.09 -2.94 18.47
N SER A 105 20.19 -2.17 19.55
CA SER A 105 19.67 -2.57 20.85
C SER A 105 18.82 -1.46 21.48
N CYS A 106 17.81 -1.84 22.28
CA CYS A 106 16.98 -0.86 22.98
C CYS A 106 16.39 -1.29 24.31
N ASP A 107 16.15 -0.32 25.19
CA ASP A 107 15.49 -0.55 26.48
C ASP A 107 13.98 -0.73 26.32
N ALA A 108 13.39 0.00 25.36
CA ALA A 108 11.99 -0.04 24.98
C ALA A 108 11.82 -0.02 23.46
N LEU A 109 10.76 -0.65 22.98
CA LEU A 109 10.45 -0.83 21.57
C LEU A 109 8.99 -0.47 21.29
N ILE A 110 8.74 0.33 20.26
CA ILE A 110 7.41 0.54 19.68
C ILE A 110 7.39 -0.10 18.29
N ILE A 111 6.44 -1.00 18.05
CA ILE A 111 6.22 -1.65 16.76
C ILE A 111 5.06 -0.95 16.05
N ALA A 112 5.38 -0.22 14.98
CA ALA A 112 4.46 0.53 14.14
C ALA A 112 4.68 0.20 12.64
N THR A 113 4.99 -1.07 12.37
CA THR A 113 5.39 -1.61 11.05
C THR A 113 4.24 -1.65 10.02
N GLY A 114 3.01 -1.37 10.44
CA GLY A 114 1.85 -1.24 9.56
C GLY A 114 1.47 -2.56 8.90
N ALA A 115 1.09 -2.47 7.63
CA ALA A 115 0.66 -3.60 6.81
C ALA A 115 1.12 -3.41 5.35
N SER A 116 1.27 -4.50 4.61
CA SER A 116 1.67 -4.52 3.19
C SER A 116 0.55 -5.09 2.32
N ALA A 117 0.49 -4.69 1.05
CA ALA A 117 -0.56 -5.12 0.13
C ALA A 117 -0.55 -6.65 -0.04
N GLN A 118 -1.73 -7.24 -0.09
CA GLN A 118 -1.90 -8.67 -0.32
C GLN A 118 -1.98 -8.96 -1.82
N TYR A 119 -1.32 -10.05 -2.22
CA TYR A 119 -1.52 -10.71 -3.51
C TYR A 119 -2.49 -11.87 -3.34
N LEU A 120 -3.11 -12.33 -4.43
CA LEU A 120 -4.00 -13.49 -4.43
C LEU A 120 -3.25 -14.81 -4.20
N GLY A 121 -1.96 -14.84 -4.56
CA GLY A 121 -1.10 -16.02 -4.47
C GLY A 121 -1.24 -16.95 -5.68
N LEU A 122 -1.62 -16.42 -6.85
CA LEU A 122 -1.71 -17.19 -8.08
C LEU A 122 -0.32 -17.32 -8.71
N PRO A 123 0.08 -18.51 -9.22
CA PRO A 123 1.36 -18.65 -9.92
C PRO A 123 1.54 -17.69 -11.11
N SER A 124 0.44 -17.38 -11.82
CA SER A 124 0.44 -16.43 -12.92
C SER A 124 0.55 -14.98 -12.44
N GLU A 125 -0.02 -14.64 -11.29
CA GLU A 125 0.15 -13.32 -10.67
C GLU A 125 1.62 -13.07 -10.31
N ASP A 126 2.26 -14.03 -9.64
CA ASP A 126 3.68 -13.95 -9.27
C ASP A 126 4.59 -13.88 -10.51
N ALA A 127 4.27 -14.66 -11.55
CA ALA A 127 5.06 -14.67 -12.80
C ALA A 127 5.06 -13.30 -13.50
N PHE A 128 4.00 -12.52 -13.38
CA PHE A 128 3.85 -11.21 -14.03
C PHE A 128 4.03 -10.02 -13.07
N ALA A 129 4.43 -10.25 -11.82
CA ALA A 129 4.76 -9.19 -10.87
C ALA A 129 5.85 -8.26 -11.44
N GLY A 130 5.57 -6.95 -11.48
CA GLY A 130 6.46 -5.94 -12.08
C GLY A 130 6.52 -5.95 -13.61
N ARG A 131 5.76 -6.83 -14.28
CA ARG A 131 5.63 -6.95 -15.74
C ARG A 131 4.18 -6.90 -16.21
N GLY A 132 3.36 -6.11 -15.52
CA GLY A 132 1.92 -5.99 -15.79
C GLY A 132 1.05 -6.22 -14.56
N VAL A 133 1.54 -6.93 -13.55
CA VAL A 133 0.88 -7.06 -12.24
C VAL A 133 1.53 -6.10 -11.24
N SER A 134 0.70 -5.30 -10.56
CA SER A 134 1.11 -4.34 -9.53
C SER A 134 0.13 -4.35 -8.36
N ALA A 135 0.59 -3.88 -7.20
CA ALA A 135 -0.25 -3.61 -6.02
C ALA A 135 -0.20 -2.12 -5.60
N CYS A 136 0.26 -1.22 -6.48
CA CYS A 136 0.31 0.22 -6.24
C CYS A 136 -0.06 0.99 -7.51
N ALA A 137 -1.31 1.44 -7.60
CA ALA A 137 -1.79 2.21 -8.75
C ALA A 137 -1.03 3.52 -8.95
N THR A 138 -0.68 4.24 -7.87
CA THR A 138 0.02 5.52 -7.98
C THR A 138 1.47 5.37 -8.43
N CYS A 139 2.09 4.22 -8.15
CA CYS A 139 3.45 3.91 -8.56
C CYS A 139 3.52 3.62 -10.07
N ASP A 140 2.62 2.74 -10.54
CA ASP A 140 2.75 2.16 -11.89
C ASP A 140 1.69 2.64 -12.90
N GLY A 141 0.62 3.30 -12.43
CA GLY A 141 -0.51 3.70 -13.27
C GLY A 141 -0.13 4.58 -14.46
N PHE A 142 0.93 5.38 -14.32
CA PHE A 142 1.44 6.23 -15.42
C PHE A 142 1.86 5.42 -16.66
N PHE A 143 2.41 4.22 -16.49
CA PHE A 143 2.86 3.36 -17.59
C PHE A 143 1.69 2.85 -18.45
N TYR A 144 0.47 2.90 -17.92
CA TYR A 144 -0.75 2.43 -18.59
C TYR A 144 -1.60 3.56 -19.17
N ARG A 145 -0.99 4.72 -19.44
CA ARG A 145 -1.67 5.84 -20.10
C ARG A 145 -2.29 5.39 -21.42
N ASN A 146 -3.58 5.66 -21.59
CA ASN A 146 -4.38 5.26 -22.75
C ASN A 146 -4.43 3.73 -23.01
N GLN A 147 -4.09 2.91 -22.00
CA GLN A 147 -4.22 1.44 -22.04
C GLN A 147 -5.46 0.98 -21.27
N VAL A 148 -5.85 -0.28 -21.48
CA VAL A 148 -6.91 -0.93 -20.69
C VAL A 148 -6.27 -1.61 -19.48
N VAL A 149 -6.84 -1.43 -18.28
CA VAL A 149 -6.32 -2.01 -17.04
C VAL A 149 -7.43 -2.63 -16.20
N ALA A 150 -7.07 -3.52 -15.28
CA ALA A 150 -7.97 -4.09 -14.28
C ALA A 150 -7.55 -3.70 -12.87
N VAL A 151 -8.53 -3.55 -11.98
CA VAL A 151 -8.34 -3.47 -10.53
C VAL A 151 -9.12 -4.61 -9.88
N ILE A 152 -8.46 -5.42 -9.06
CA ILE A 152 -9.06 -6.55 -8.36
C ILE A 152 -9.31 -6.18 -6.90
N GLY A 153 -10.57 -6.11 -6.48
CA GLY A 153 -10.91 -5.81 -5.09
C GLY A 153 -12.31 -5.23 -4.91
N GLY A 154 -12.63 -4.78 -3.70
CA GLY A 154 -13.93 -4.16 -3.42
C GLY A 154 -14.04 -3.39 -2.10
N GLY A 155 -12.90 -3.03 -1.51
CA GLY A 155 -12.82 -2.09 -0.38
C GLY A 155 -12.42 -0.69 -0.85
N ASN A 156 -12.08 0.21 0.10
CA ASN A 156 -11.62 1.57 -0.22
C ASN A 156 -10.46 1.57 -1.21
N THR A 157 -9.40 0.79 -0.94
CA THR A 157 -8.20 0.71 -1.79
C THR A 157 -8.56 0.44 -3.26
N ALA A 158 -9.37 -0.59 -3.54
CA ALA A 158 -9.75 -0.91 -4.91
C ALA A 158 -10.55 0.19 -5.61
N VAL A 159 -11.40 0.89 -4.86
CA VAL A 159 -12.24 1.96 -5.41
C VAL A 159 -11.41 3.23 -5.65
N GLU A 160 -10.55 3.61 -4.72
CA GLU A 160 -9.63 4.74 -4.85
C GLU A 160 -8.66 4.52 -6.02
N GLU A 161 -8.07 3.33 -6.12
CA GLU A 161 -7.16 3.01 -7.23
C GLU A 161 -7.88 2.99 -8.58
N ALA A 162 -9.09 2.45 -8.67
CA ALA A 162 -9.87 2.46 -9.90
C ALA A 162 -10.25 3.90 -10.32
N LEU A 163 -10.62 4.76 -9.36
CA LEU A 163 -10.90 6.17 -9.62
C LEU A 163 -9.65 6.92 -10.07
N TYR A 164 -8.51 6.69 -9.43
CA TYR A 164 -7.23 7.25 -9.83
C TYR A 164 -6.85 6.85 -11.26
N LEU A 165 -6.89 5.54 -11.57
CA LEU A 165 -6.57 5.01 -12.89
C LEU A 165 -7.56 5.48 -13.97
N SER A 166 -8.80 5.79 -13.61
CA SER A 166 -9.81 6.30 -14.56
C SER A 166 -9.41 7.61 -15.23
N ASN A 167 -8.49 8.37 -14.61
CA ASN A 167 -7.98 9.63 -15.15
C ASN A 167 -6.73 9.44 -16.03
N ILE A 168 -6.19 8.21 -16.14
CA ILE A 168 -4.93 7.90 -16.84
C ILE A 168 -5.16 6.86 -17.95
N ALA A 169 -5.84 5.77 -17.60
CA ALA A 169 -6.12 4.65 -18.47
C ALA A 169 -7.25 4.99 -19.47
N LYS A 170 -7.27 4.26 -20.59
CA LYS A 170 -8.37 4.33 -21.56
C LYS A 170 -9.64 3.74 -20.97
N GLU A 171 -9.55 2.60 -20.30
CA GLU A 171 -10.66 1.91 -19.64
C GLU A 171 -10.14 1.15 -18.41
N VAL A 172 -10.93 1.15 -17.33
CA VAL A 172 -10.61 0.49 -16.06
C VAL A 172 -11.67 -0.55 -15.73
N HIS A 173 -11.27 -1.81 -15.61
CA HIS A 173 -12.14 -2.92 -15.23
C HIS A 173 -12.01 -3.16 -13.73
N LEU A 174 -12.99 -2.72 -12.94
CA LEU A 174 -13.06 -3.05 -11.52
C LEU A 174 -13.73 -4.42 -11.37
N ILE A 175 -12.98 -5.40 -10.88
CA ILE A 175 -13.42 -6.80 -10.73
C ILE A 175 -13.59 -7.13 -9.25
N HIS A 176 -14.79 -7.58 -8.91
CA HIS A 176 -15.14 -7.93 -7.54
C HIS A 176 -15.89 -9.26 -7.44
N ARG A 177 -15.51 -10.08 -6.46
CA ARG A 177 -16.12 -11.41 -6.20
C ARG A 177 -17.53 -11.40 -5.62
N ARG A 178 -18.15 -10.24 -5.45
CA ARG A 178 -19.53 -10.07 -4.93
C ARG A 178 -20.26 -9.04 -5.79
N ASP A 179 -21.51 -8.80 -5.45
CA ASP A 179 -22.43 -7.84 -6.08
C ASP A 179 -22.44 -6.46 -5.40
N LYS A 180 -21.57 -6.23 -4.40
CA LYS A 180 -21.52 -4.98 -3.64
C LYS A 180 -20.13 -4.64 -3.11
N LEU A 181 -19.84 -3.34 -3.01
CA LEU A 181 -18.61 -2.79 -2.44
C LEU A 181 -18.74 -2.56 -0.92
N ARG A 182 -17.59 -2.58 -0.25
CA ARG A 182 -17.44 -2.24 1.18
C ARG A 182 -16.73 -0.90 1.41
N SER A 183 -16.50 -0.12 0.36
CA SER A 183 -15.87 1.20 0.46
C SER A 183 -16.79 2.24 1.11
N GLU A 184 -16.25 3.42 1.42
CA GLU A 184 -17.00 4.58 1.85
C GLU A 184 -18.10 4.96 0.86
N LYS A 185 -19.24 5.46 1.36
CA LYS A 185 -20.41 5.75 0.53
C LYS A 185 -20.15 6.79 -0.55
N ILE A 186 -19.41 7.85 -0.22
CA ILE A 186 -19.02 8.87 -1.18
C ILE A 186 -18.17 8.31 -2.33
N LEU A 187 -17.30 7.33 -2.04
CA LEU A 187 -16.50 6.65 -3.06
C LEU A 187 -17.35 5.69 -3.92
N GLN A 188 -18.36 5.05 -3.32
CA GLN A 188 -19.34 4.26 -4.08
C GLN A 188 -20.11 5.14 -5.07
N ASP A 189 -20.52 6.33 -4.66
CA ASP A 189 -21.23 7.26 -5.54
C ASP A 189 -20.33 7.71 -6.71
N LYS A 190 -19.08 8.12 -6.42
CA LYS A 190 -18.09 8.51 -7.43
C LYS A 190 -17.83 7.39 -8.45
N ILE A 191 -17.66 6.14 -7.99
CA ILE A 191 -17.35 5.03 -8.91
C ILE A 191 -18.56 4.58 -9.74
N MET A 192 -19.77 4.67 -9.19
CA MET A 192 -21.00 4.39 -9.94
C MET A 192 -21.27 5.44 -11.01
N ASP A 193 -21.00 6.72 -10.71
CA ASP A 193 -21.04 7.79 -11.72
C ASP A 193 -20.03 7.52 -12.85
N LYS A 194 -18.77 7.24 -12.52
CA LYS A 194 -17.74 6.87 -13.51
C LYS A 194 -18.05 5.59 -14.28
N ALA A 195 -18.80 4.66 -13.71
CA ALA A 195 -19.25 3.46 -14.41
C ALA A 195 -20.36 3.75 -15.42
N THR A 196 -21.22 4.73 -15.13
CA THR A 196 -22.35 5.13 -15.99
C THR A 196 -21.92 6.09 -17.08
N ASN A 197 -21.12 7.10 -16.72
CA ASN A 197 -20.80 8.27 -17.52
C ASN A 197 -19.33 8.32 -17.96
N GLY A 198 -18.51 7.36 -17.53
CA GLY A 198 -17.07 7.36 -17.74
C GLY A 198 -16.52 6.06 -18.32
N ASN A 199 -15.27 5.78 -17.99
CA ASN A 199 -14.46 4.70 -18.53
C ASN A 199 -14.21 3.57 -17.50
N ILE A 200 -15.07 3.42 -16.49
CA ILE A 200 -15.01 2.29 -15.55
C ILE A 200 -16.04 1.22 -15.97
N ARG A 201 -15.61 -0.04 -15.98
CA ARG A 201 -16.47 -1.21 -16.20
C ARG A 201 -16.48 -2.07 -14.94
N LEU A 202 -17.67 -2.36 -14.42
CA LEU A 202 -17.85 -3.13 -13.19
C LEU A 202 -18.10 -4.60 -13.51
N HIS A 203 -17.26 -5.49 -12.97
CA HIS A 203 -17.37 -6.94 -13.11
C HIS A 203 -17.71 -7.55 -11.75
N TRP A 204 -19.01 -7.60 -11.45
CA TRP A 204 -19.53 -8.18 -10.20
C TRP A 204 -19.53 -9.69 -10.23
N ASN A 205 -19.45 -10.31 -9.06
CA ASN A 205 -19.47 -11.78 -8.91
C ASN A 205 -18.40 -12.48 -9.76
N HIS A 206 -17.21 -11.89 -9.85
CA HIS A 206 -16.08 -12.45 -10.59
C HIS A 206 -14.82 -12.53 -9.73
N THR A 207 -14.10 -13.64 -9.84
CA THR A 207 -12.73 -13.81 -9.32
C THR A 207 -11.73 -13.81 -10.46
N LEU A 208 -10.50 -13.36 -10.18
CA LEU A 208 -9.37 -13.56 -11.08
C LEU A 208 -8.94 -15.03 -10.99
N GLU A 209 -9.00 -15.76 -12.09
CA GLU A 209 -8.57 -17.17 -12.18
C GLU A 209 -7.13 -17.26 -12.66
N GLU A 210 -6.75 -16.44 -13.65
CA GLU A 210 -5.42 -16.47 -14.24
C GLU A 210 -5.04 -15.11 -14.82
N VAL A 211 -3.79 -14.69 -14.62
CA VAL A 211 -3.18 -13.58 -15.36
C VAL A 211 -2.57 -14.12 -16.66
N LEU A 212 -2.97 -13.55 -17.79
CA LEU A 212 -2.52 -13.96 -19.12
C LEU A 212 -1.44 -13.00 -19.63
N GLY A 213 -0.44 -13.53 -20.31
CA GLY A 213 0.65 -12.71 -20.84
C GLY A 213 1.64 -13.51 -21.66
N ASP A 214 2.62 -12.79 -22.19
CA ASP A 214 3.74 -13.35 -22.96
C ASP A 214 5.08 -12.77 -22.46
N ALA A 215 6.14 -12.88 -23.26
CA ALA A 215 7.47 -12.39 -22.90
C ALA A 215 7.52 -10.87 -22.64
N SER A 216 6.58 -10.11 -23.22
CA SER A 216 6.47 -8.66 -23.07
C SER A 216 5.74 -8.23 -21.80
N GLY A 217 4.99 -9.13 -21.17
CA GLY A 217 4.22 -8.86 -19.96
C GLY A 217 2.77 -9.31 -20.06
N VAL A 218 1.91 -8.72 -19.24
CA VAL A 218 0.47 -9.00 -19.22
C VAL A 218 -0.20 -8.58 -20.53
N THR A 219 -1.05 -9.46 -21.05
CA THR A 219 -1.90 -9.21 -22.23
C THR A 219 -3.39 -9.40 -21.95
N GLY A 220 -3.74 -9.96 -20.79
CA GLY A 220 -5.13 -10.09 -20.37
C GLY A 220 -5.29 -10.80 -19.04
N VAL A 221 -6.54 -11.10 -18.70
CA VAL A 221 -6.92 -11.90 -17.54
C VAL A 221 -8.02 -12.88 -17.89
N ARG A 222 -8.06 -14.00 -17.17
CA ARG A 222 -9.22 -14.89 -17.13
C ARG A 222 -9.99 -14.67 -15.84
N LEU A 223 -11.26 -14.35 -15.97
CA LEU A 223 -12.18 -14.17 -14.85
C LEU A 223 -13.11 -15.38 -14.77
N LYS A 224 -13.53 -15.71 -13.55
CA LYS A 224 -14.48 -16.78 -13.29
C LYS A 224 -15.68 -16.24 -12.52
N SER A 225 -16.88 -16.51 -13.05
CA SER A 225 -18.14 -16.17 -12.39
C SER A 225 -18.28 -16.97 -11.11
N THR A 226 -18.55 -16.29 -9.99
CA THR A 226 -18.83 -16.94 -8.69
C THR A 226 -20.25 -17.49 -8.60
N LEU A 227 -21.09 -17.23 -9.60
CA LEU A 227 -22.49 -17.70 -9.64
C LEU A 227 -22.65 -18.93 -10.53
N SER A 228 -22.13 -18.85 -11.76
CA SER A 228 -22.27 -19.91 -12.76
C SER A 228 -21.02 -20.78 -12.91
N GLY A 229 -19.85 -20.28 -12.49
CA GLY A 229 -18.56 -20.92 -12.75
C GLY A 229 -18.01 -20.67 -14.15
N ASP A 230 -18.74 -19.95 -15.02
CA ASP A 230 -18.30 -19.63 -16.38
C ASP A 230 -17.03 -18.78 -16.37
N GLU A 231 -16.16 -19.05 -17.34
CA GLU A 231 -14.91 -18.32 -17.52
C GLU A 231 -15.02 -17.35 -18.70
N GLN A 232 -14.48 -16.15 -18.52
CA GLN A 232 -14.35 -15.15 -19.58
C GLN A 232 -12.94 -14.60 -19.63
N LYS A 233 -12.47 -14.30 -20.83
CA LYS A 233 -11.18 -13.64 -21.06
C LYS A 233 -11.41 -12.15 -21.29
N LEU A 234 -10.50 -11.35 -20.75
CA LEU A 234 -10.51 -9.91 -20.90
C LEU A 234 -9.11 -9.44 -21.30
N ASP A 235 -9.02 -8.77 -22.45
CA ASP A 235 -7.77 -8.22 -22.96
C ASP A 235 -7.45 -6.89 -22.27
N LEU A 236 -6.26 -6.79 -21.69
CA LEU A 236 -5.80 -5.63 -20.95
C LEU A 236 -4.28 -5.62 -20.83
N ALA A 237 -3.70 -4.46 -20.54
CA ALA A 237 -2.25 -4.29 -20.44
C ALA A 237 -1.72 -4.44 -19.01
N GLY A 238 -2.55 -4.23 -17.99
CA GLY A 238 -2.12 -4.26 -16.59
C GLY A 238 -3.21 -4.62 -15.58
N VAL A 239 -2.80 -5.23 -14.48
CA VAL A 239 -3.65 -5.69 -13.38
C VAL A 239 -3.14 -5.13 -12.06
N PHE A 240 -4.01 -4.43 -11.33
CA PHE A 240 -3.74 -3.87 -10.02
C PHE A 240 -4.48 -4.68 -8.94
N ILE A 241 -3.74 -5.24 -8.00
CA ILE A 241 -4.25 -6.11 -6.94
C ILE A 241 -4.52 -5.28 -5.69
N ALA A 242 -5.80 -5.07 -5.37
CA ALA A 242 -6.25 -4.19 -4.29
C ALA A 242 -7.20 -4.92 -3.33
N ILE A 243 -6.79 -6.12 -2.87
CA ILE A 243 -7.62 -7.03 -2.07
C ILE A 243 -7.49 -6.83 -0.56
N GLY A 244 -6.69 -5.86 -0.11
CA GLY A 244 -6.46 -5.54 1.29
C GLY A 244 -4.98 -5.60 1.65
N HIS A 245 -4.70 -5.47 2.94
CA HIS A 245 -3.34 -5.44 3.47
C HIS A 245 -3.17 -6.47 4.59
N LYS A 246 -2.00 -7.09 4.66
CA LYS A 246 -1.60 -8.02 5.73
C LYS A 246 -0.72 -7.29 6.75
N PRO A 247 -0.97 -7.40 8.06
CA PRO A 247 -0.08 -6.83 9.08
C PRO A 247 1.37 -7.32 8.92
N ASN A 248 2.33 -6.41 9.08
CA ASN A 248 3.76 -6.69 9.03
C ASN A 248 4.24 -7.10 10.43
N THR A 249 4.04 -8.37 10.80
CA THR A 249 4.32 -8.94 12.13
C THR A 249 5.29 -10.09 12.08
#